data_AF-A0A1A6XTT9-F1
#
_entry.id   AF-A0A1A6XTT9-F1
#
_cell.length_a   1.000
_cell.length_b   1.000
_cell.length_c   1.000
_cell.angle_alpha   90.00
_cell.angle_beta   90.00
_cell.angle_gamma   90.00
#
_symmetry.space_group_name_H-M   'P 1'
#
loop_
_entity.id
_entity.type
_entity.pdbx_description
1 polymer ?
#
loop_
_entity_poly.entity_id
_entity_poly.type
_entity_poly.pdbx_seq_one_letter_code
_entity_poly.pdbx_strand_id
1 'polypeptide(L)' 'MFGLSASKRDSLFRKVGVGVPTVKDLHFHDARVQAIWRLSKKVDVLESAGVIGHRNLSSLLIYYGATASELATKLG' A
#
# COMPACT_ATOMS: atom_id res chain seq x y z
N MET A 1 11.40 -13.88 1.15
CA MET A 1 9.93 -14.13 1.17
C MET A 1 9.69 -15.36 2.05
N PHE A 2 8.74 -15.34 2.98
CA PHE A 2 8.59 -16.38 4.03
C PHE A 2 8.20 -17.81 3.56
N GLY A 3 8.36 -18.15 2.28
CA GLY A 3 8.08 -19.49 1.74
C GLY A 3 6.60 -19.93 1.77
N LEU A 4 5.67 -19.04 2.15
CA LEU A 4 4.25 -19.35 2.23
C LEU A 4 3.54 -19.17 0.89
N SER A 5 2.59 -20.05 0.57
CA SER A 5 1.68 -19.84 -0.57
C SER A 5 0.78 -18.63 -0.34
N ALA A 6 0.28 -18.02 -1.42
CA ALA A 6 -0.64 -16.88 -1.34
C ALA A 6 -1.90 -17.23 -0.53
N SER A 7 -2.50 -18.40 -0.80
CA SER A 7 -3.68 -18.89 -0.09
C SER A 7 -3.43 -19.06 1.41
N LYS A 8 -2.22 -19.50 1.80
CA LYS A 8 -1.86 -19.67 3.22
C LYS A 8 -1.69 -18.32 3.91
N ARG A 9 -1.11 -17.32 3.25
CA ARG A 9 -1.03 -15.95 3.79
C ARG A 9 -2.40 -15.33 3.99
N ASP A 10 -3.30 -15.49 3.01
CA ASP A 10 -4.67 -14.97 3.08
C ASP A 10 -5.49 -15.64 4.19
N SER A 11 -5.38 -16.97 4.34
CA SER A 11 -6.00 -17.70 5.44
C SER A 11 -5.51 -17.23 6.82
N LEU A 12 -4.20 -17.03 6.99
CA LEU A 12 -3.62 -16.51 8.23
C LEU A 12 -4.09 -15.08 8.53
N PHE A 13 -4.14 -14.23 7.50
CA PHE A 13 -4.64 -12.86 7.64
C PHE A 13 -6.09 -12.83 8.14
N ARG A 14 -6.98 -13.63 7.52
CA ARG A 14 -8.38 -13.73 7.95
C ARG A 14 -8.50 -14.24 9.38
N LYS A 15 -7.69 -15.24 9.79
CA LYS A 15 -7.70 -15.77 11.16
C LYS A 15 -7.44 -14.68 12.20
N VAL A 16 -6.52 -13.76 11.94
CA VAL A 16 -6.24 -12.62 12.83
C VAL A 16 -7.38 -11.60 12.80
N GLY A 17 -8.06 -11.44 11.66
CA GLY A 17 -9.16 -10.49 11.48
C GLY A 17 -10.54 -10.93 12.01
N VAL A 18 -10.72 -12.17 12.47
CA VAL A 18 -12.04 -12.72 12.85
C VAL A 18 -12.77 -11.87 13.90
N GLY A 19 -12.05 -11.22 14.80
CA GLY A 19 -12.63 -10.37 15.86
C GLY A 19 -12.75 -8.89 15.51
N VAL A 20 -12.40 -8.49 14.28
CA VAL A 20 -12.30 -7.09 13.88
C VAL A 20 -13.32 -6.81 12.76
N PRO A 21 -14.50 -6.26 13.07
CA PRO A 21 -15.57 -6.07 12.07
C PRO A 21 -15.14 -5.23 10.86
N THR A 22 -14.21 -4.31 11.05
CA THR A 22 -13.69 -3.40 10.01
C THR A 22 -12.79 -4.06 8.98
N VAL A 23 -12.37 -5.32 9.18
CA VAL A 23 -11.47 -6.05 8.25
C VAL A 23 -12.11 -7.31 7.67
N LYS A 24 -13.42 -7.50 7.85
CA LYS A 24 -14.17 -8.72 7.45
C LYS A 24 -14.03 -9.06 5.96
N ASP A 25 -13.90 -8.04 5.11
CA ASP A 25 -13.78 -8.16 3.65
C ASP A 25 -12.39 -7.76 3.12
N LEU A 26 -11.39 -7.66 4.01
CA LEU A 26 -10.02 -7.40 3.61
C LEU A 26 -9.28 -8.71 3.36
N HIS A 27 -8.47 -8.70 2.32
CA HIS A 27 -7.57 -9.78 1.94
C HIS A 27 -6.13 -9.41 2.23
N PHE A 28 -5.25 -10.41 2.26
CA PHE A 28 -3.82 -10.14 2.49
C PHE A 28 -3.20 -9.24 1.40
N HIS A 29 -3.75 -9.24 0.18
CA HIS A 29 -3.25 -8.39 -0.90
C HIS A 29 -3.53 -6.89 -0.67
N ASP A 30 -4.60 -6.54 0.06
CA ASP A 30 -4.95 -5.15 0.38
C ASP A 30 -3.93 -4.50 1.32
N ALA A 31 -3.21 -5.31 2.10
CA ALA A 31 -2.12 -4.82 2.94
C ALA A 31 -1.02 -4.14 2.10
N ARG A 32 -0.79 -4.59 0.86
CA ARG A 32 0.16 -3.94 -0.07
C ARG A 32 -0.37 -2.57 -0.49
N VAL A 33 -1.64 -2.48 -0.87
CA VAL A 33 -2.29 -1.22 -1.27
C VAL A 33 -2.21 -0.20 -0.14
N GLN A 34 -2.56 -0.63 1.07
CA GLN A 34 -2.54 0.20 2.27
C GLN A 34 -1.12 0.67 2.63
N ALA A 35 -0.11 -0.19 2.45
CA ALA A 35 1.28 0.16 2.68
C ALA A 35 1.77 1.20 1.67
N ILE A 36 1.45 1.03 0.38
CA ILE A 36 1.82 1.99 -0.68
C ILE A 36 1.16 3.35 -0.41
N TRP A 37 -0.12 3.39 -0.07
CA TRP A 37 -0.82 4.64 0.26
C TRP A 37 -0.26 5.34 1.51
N ARG A 38 0.18 4.59 2.53
CA ARG A 38 0.85 5.19 3.70
C ARG A 38 2.24 5.71 3.35
N LEU A 39 2.95 5.02 2.45
CA LEU A 39 4.29 5.39 2.02
C LEU A 39 4.27 6.64 1.14
N SER A 40 3.28 6.78 0.24
CA SER A 40 3.13 7.96 -0.63
C SER A 40 2.93 9.27 0.12
N LYS A 41 2.50 9.21 1.39
CA LYS A 41 2.39 10.38 2.27
C LYS A 41 3.71 10.82 2.91
N LYS A 42 4.76 10.00 2.84
CA LYS A 42 6.01 10.18 3.61
C LYS A 42 7.25 10.35 2.75
N VAL A 43 7.28 9.76 1.55
CA VAL A 43 8.45 9.75 0.66
C VAL A 43 8.01 9.99 -0.78
N ASP A 44 8.93 10.45 -1.62
CA ASP A 44 8.61 10.75 -3.02
C ASP A 44 8.29 9.47 -3.84
N VAL A 45 7.65 9.59 -5.00
CA VAL A 45 7.27 8.47 -5.87
C VAL A 45 8.49 7.69 -6.36
N LEU A 46 9.61 8.39 -6.62
CA LEU A 46 10.86 7.78 -7.08
C LEU A 46 11.55 7.00 -5.95
N GLU A 47 11.54 7.54 -4.73
CA GLU A 47 12.05 6.85 -3.53
C GLU A 47 11.17 5.63 -3.20
N SER A 48 9.85 5.80 -3.28
CA SER A 48 8.86 4.72 -3.12
C SER A 48 9.10 3.57 -4.11
N ALA A 49 9.42 3.88 -5.36
CA ALA A 49 9.67 2.88 -6.39
C ALA A 49 10.88 2.00 -6.07
N GLY A 50 11.96 2.60 -5.55
CA GLY A 50 13.15 1.89 -5.09
C GLY A 50 12.86 0.96 -3.92
N VAL A 51 12.11 1.44 -2.92
CA VAL A 51 11.75 0.65 -1.72
C VAL A 51 10.79 -0.50 -2.04
N ILE A 52 9.82 -0.27 -2.92
CA ILE A 52 8.78 -1.25 -3.26
C ILE A 52 9.26 -2.26 -4.33
N GLY A 53 10.30 -1.92 -5.10
CA GLY A 53 10.80 -2.72 -6.22
C GLY A 53 9.85 -2.72 -7.43
N HIS A 54 9.11 -1.63 -7.64
CA HIS A 54 8.23 -1.48 -8.79
C HIS A 54 9.03 -1.09 -10.04
N ARG A 55 8.89 -1.87 -11.12
CA ARG A 55 9.47 -1.51 -12.43
C ARG A 55 8.60 -0.53 -13.22
N ASN A 56 7.31 -0.42 -12.88
CA ASN A 56 6.36 0.45 -13.55
C ASN A 56 5.76 1.47 -12.57
N LEU A 57 6.19 2.73 -12.72
CA LEU A 57 5.79 3.86 -11.90
C LEU A 57 4.32 4.25 -12.07
N SER A 58 3.70 3.97 -13.22
CA SER A 58 2.32 4.38 -13.51
C SER A 58 1.31 3.79 -12.51
N SER A 59 1.62 2.61 -11.96
CA SER A 59 0.81 1.98 -10.90
C SER A 59 0.94 2.65 -9.53
N LEU A 60 2.05 3.34 -9.25
CA LEU A 60 2.25 4.09 -8.01
C LEU A 60 1.57 5.46 -8.05
N LEU A 61 1.43 6.05 -9.24
CA LEU A 61 0.77 7.33 -9.42
C LEU A 61 -0.70 7.33 -9.00
N ILE A 62 -1.38 6.17 -9.06
CA ILE A 62 -2.76 5.99 -8.58
C ILE A 62 -2.90 6.33 -7.08
N TYR A 63 -1.82 6.14 -6.31
CA TYR A 63 -1.79 6.43 -4.87
C TYR A 63 -1.27 7.84 -4.56
N TYR A 64 -0.83 8.56 -5.58
CA TYR A 64 -0.39 9.95 -5.52
C TYR A 64 -1.58 10.88 -5.84
N GLY A 65 -2.60 10.81 -4.99
CA GLY A 65 -3.71 11.76 -5.00
C GLY A 65 -3.36 13.05 -4.24
N ALA A 66 -2.24 13.69 -4.57
CA ALA A 66 -1.88 14.95 -3.94
C ALA A 66 -2.89 16.02 -4.37
N THR A 67 -3.56 16.62 -3.40
CA THR A 67 -4.46 17.74 -3.65
C THR A 67 -3.66 18.95 -4.16
N ALA A 68 -4.29 19.85 -4.93
CA ALA A 68 -3.63 21.05 -5.44
C ALA A 68 -3.00 21.90 -4.31
N SER A 69 -3.61 21.87 -3.11
CA SER A 69 -3.07 22.53 -1.92
C SER A 69 -1.76 21.90 -1.42
N GLU A 70 -1.63 20.57 -1.44
CA GLU A 70 -0.40 19.88 -1.03
C GLU A 70 0.74 20.08 -2.05
N LEU A 71 0.38 20.20 -3.33
CA LEU A 71 1.33 20.57 -4.39
C LEU A 71 1.82 22.02 -4.23
N ALA A 72 0.92 22.95 -3.90
CA ALA A 72 1.27 24.35 -3.68
C ALA A 72 2.28 24.53 -2.53
N THR A 73 2.10 23.81 -1.41
CA THR A 73 3.03 23.84 -0.27
C THR A 73 4.44 23.32 -0.62
N LYS A 74 4.58 22.47 -1.65
CA LYS A 74 5.89 21.99 -2.11
C LYS A 74 6.59 22.94 -3.09
N LEU A 75 5.86 23.88 -3.69
CA LEU A 75 6.35 24.81 -4.72
C LEU A 75 6.55 26.24 -4.22
N GLY A 76 5.96 26.60 -3.07
CA GLY A 76 6.17 27.88 -2.38
C GLY A 76 7.27 27.79 -1.33
#